data_AF-A0A8X7QQ90-F1
#
_entry.id   AF-A0A8X7QQ90-F1
#
_cell.length_a   1.000
_cell.length_b   1.000
_cell.length_c   1.000
_cell.angle_alpha   90.00
_cell.angle_beta   90.00
_cell.angle_gamma   90.00
#
_symmetry.space_group_name_H-M   'P 1'
#
loop_
_entity.id
_entity.type
_entity.pdbx_description
1 polymer ?
#
loop_
_entity_poly.entity_id
_entity_poly.type
_entity_poly.pdbx_seq_one_letter_code
_entity_poly.pdbx_strand_id
1 'polypeptide(L)'
;MVAATTFMDAPISFDNVTATATLHYIGHTVSSSKKTVLASLPQPNATLVSSKFIKSLRSLNSREYPAKVPTTVDHSLFFTVGLGANPCPSCNNGIRLVAGINNVTFTMPETALLQAHYFNISHVFTDDFPAKPSNPYNYTAPVDQSVNAAMMTGTKLYRLPYNATVQIILQNTAMILSENHPFHLHGFNFFEVGRGLGNFNPEKDPKRFNLVDPVERNTVGVPAGGWTAIRFIADNPGT
;
A
#
# COMPACT_ATOMS: atom_id res chain seq x y z
N MET A 1 -20.87 22.98 4.51
CA MET A 1 -20.58 21.81 5.38
C MET A 1 -19.60 20.95 4.63
N VAL A 2 -18.56 20.46 5.29
CA VAL A 2 -17.62 19.47 4.74
C VAL A 2 -18.12 18.10 5.19
N ALA A 3 -18.01 17.10 4.32
CA ALA A 3 -18.36 15.74 4.68
C ALA A 3 -17.41 14.74 4.03
N ALA A 4 -17.32 13.57 4.66
CA ALA A 4 -16.48 12.47 4.21
C ALA A 4 -17.24 11.14 4.40
N THR A 5 -17.12 10.27 3.40
CA THR A 5 -17.66 8.92 3.39
C THR A 5 -16.58 7.94 3.02
N THR A 6 -16.76 6.69 3.44
CA THR A 6 -15.86 5.58 3.10
C THR A 6 -15.83 5.35 1.60
N PHE A 7 -14.63 5.24 1.04
CA PHE A 7 -14.41 4.73 -0.32
C PHE A 7 -14.25 3.21 -0.25
N MET A 8 -14.88 2.50 -1.18
CA MET A 8 -14.88 1.06 -1.27
C MET A 8 -14.71 0.62 -2.72
N ASP A 9 -13.68 -0.16 -3.01
CA ASP A 9 -13.46 -0.82 -4.30
C ASP A 9 -13.43 -2.35 -4.19
N ALA A 10 -13.87 -2.90 -3.05
CA ALA A 10 -14.05 -4.32 -2.81
C ALA A 10 -15.40 -4.61 -2.13
N PRO A 11 -16.09 -5.72 -2.44
CA PRO A 11 -17.42 -6.04 -1.91
C PRO A 11 -17.37 -6.57 -0.46
N ILE A 12 -16.81 -5.78 0.46
CA ILE A 12 -16.74 -6.08 1.90
C ILE A 12 -17.75 -5.25 2.69
N SER A 13 -18.16 -5.74 3.85
CA SER A 13 -18.96 -4.93 4.78
C SER A 13 -18.13 -3.76 5.33
N PHE A 14 -18.75 -2.60 5.48
CA PHE A 14 -18.14 -1.40 6.02
C PHE A 14 -19.16 -0.58 6.79
N ASP A 15 -18.68 0.28 7.67
CA ASP A 15 -19.53 1.25 8.36
C ASP A 15 -19.95 2.34 7.38
N ASN A 16 -21.22 2.31 6.98
CA ASN A 16 -21.81 3.30 6.07
C ASN A 16 -22.23 4.57 6.84
N VAL A 17 -21.26 5.24 7.45
CA VAL A 17 -21.46 6.46 8.25
C VAL A 17 -20.79 7.64 7.56
N THR A 18 -21.49 8.77 7.51
CA THR A 18 -20.93 10.03 6.96
C THR A 18 -20.42 10.89 8.10
N ALA A 19 -19.12 11.23 8.06
CA ALA A 19 -18.55 12.24 8.95
C ALA A 19 -18.85 13.64 8.39
N THR A 20 -19.16 14.62 9.25
CA THR A 20 -19.44 16.00 8.84
C THR A 20 -18.69 17.01 9.70
N ALA A 21 -18.37 18.17 9.12
CA ALA A 21 -17.78 19.33 9.78
C ALA A 21 -18.34 20.63 9.19
N THR A 22 -18.26 21.73 9.94
CA THR A 22 -18.71 23.06 9.49
C THR A 22 -17.53 24.01 9.36
N LEU A 23 -17.52 24.78 8.27
CA LEU A 23 -16.59 25.89 8.06
C LEU A 23 -17.31 27.18 8.45
N HIS A 24 -16.79 27.91 9.43
CA HIS A 24 -17.36 29.16 9.92
C HIS A 24 -16.46 30.35 9.58
N TYR A 25 -17.03 31.34 8.88
CA TYR A 25 -16.32 32.57 8.51
C TYR A 25 -16.47 33.61 9.61
N ILE A 26 -15.35 34.00 10.24
CA ILE A 26 -15.32 35.00 11.31
C ILE A 26 -15.49 36.41 10.71
N GLY A 27 -16.21 37.30 11.40
CA GLY A 27 -16.39 38.69 10.95
C GLY A 27 -17.58 38.92 10.02
N HIS A 28 -18.40 37.90 9.77
CA HIS A 28 -19.69 38.03 9.10
C HIS A 28 -20.83 37.62 10.03
N THR A 29 -21.82 38.49 10.18
CA THR A 29 -23.11 38.14 10.77
C THR A 29 -23.82 37.19 9.82
N VAL A 30 -23.67 35.89 10.07
CA VAL A 30 -24.41 34.87 9.34
C VAL A 30 -25.88 35.05 9.69
N SER A 31 -26.67 35.57 8.74
CA SER A 31 -28.12 35.61 8.88
C SER A 31 -28.62 34.21 9.24
N SER A 32 -29.35 34.08 10.35
CA SER A 32 -29.90 32.82 10.88
C SER A 32 -30.79 32.06 9.87
N SER A 33 -31.13 32.70 8.75
CA SER A 33 -31.93 32.15 7.64
C SER A 33 -31.15 31.32 6.60
N LYS A 34 -29.81 31.39 6.54
CA LYS A 34 -29.04 30.61 5.55
C LYS A 34 -28.62 29.25 6.11
N LYS A 35 -29.34 28.20 5.73
CA LYS A 35 -28.99 26.81 6.06
C LYS A 35 -27.66 26.43 5.39
N THR A 36 -26.79 25.77 6.15
CA THR A 36 -25.58 25.16 5.61
C THR A 36 -25.96 23.99 4.72
N VAL A 37 -25.48 23.98 3.47
CA VAL A 37 -25.73 22.88 2.53
C VAL A 37 -24.55 21.88 2.58
N LEU A 38 -24.88 20.60 2.47
CA LEU A 38 -23.94 19.50 2.33
C LEU A 38 -23.38 19.49 0.91
N ALA A 39 -22.06 19.36 0.76
CA ALA A 39 -21.46 19.14 -0.56
C ALA A 39 -21.92 17.79 -1.12
N SER A 40 -22.05 17.68 -2.46
CA SER A 40 -22.33 16.40 -3.09
C SER A 40 -21.15 15.45 -2.87
N LEU A 41 -21.43 14.27 -2.32
CA LEU A 41 -20.44 13.22 -2.07
C LEU A 41 -20.46 12.20 -3.22
N PRO A 42 -19.29 11.72 -3.68
CA PRO A 42 -19.24 10.57 -4.56
C PRO A 42 -19.88 9.33 -3.90
N GLN A 43 -20.39 8.42 -4.72
CA GLN A 43 -20.80 7.10 -4.24
C GLN A 43 -19.59 6.36 -3.63
N PRO A 44 -19.78 5.48 -2.64
CA PRO A 44 -18.69 4.73 -2.02
C PRO A 44 -17.81 3.98 -3.04
N ASN A 45 -18.41 3.50 -4.13
CA ASN A 45 -17.74 2.77 -5.22
C ASN A 45 -17.29 3.65 -6.39
N ALA A 46 -17.11 4.96 -6.18
CA ALA A 46 -16.70 5.89 -7.23
C ALA A 46 -15.21 5.77 -7.61
N THR A 47 -14.77 4.57 -8.01
CA THR A 47 -13.36 4.23 -8.32
C THR A 47 -12.75 5.15 -9.38
N LEU A 48 -13.53 5.61 -10.36
CA LEU A 48 -13.05 6.55 -11.39
C LEU A 48 -12.72 7.93 -10.79
N VAL A 49 -13.52 8.42 -9.84
CA VAL A 49 -13.28 9.70 -9.15
C VAL A 49 -12.03 9.60 -8.29
N SER A 50 -11.94 8.56 -7.46
CA SER A 50 -10.77 8.28 -6.62
C SER A 50 -9.50 8.12 -7.46
N SER A 51 -9.56 7.31 -8.53
CA SER A 51 -8.42 7.08 -9.44
C SER A 51 -7.96 8.35 -10.14
N LYS A 52 -8.90 9.21 -10.58
CA LYS A 52 -8.57 10.50 -11.21
C LYS A 52 -7.85 11.42 -10.23
N PHE A 53 -8.36 11.53 -9.00
CA PHE A 53 -7.73 12.33 -7.96
C PHE A 53 -6.33 11.83 -7.61
N ILE A 54 -6.15 10.52 -7.39
CA ILE A 54 -4.82 9.98 -7.08
C ILE A 54 -3.84 10.20 -8.24
N LYS A 55 -4.28 10.00 -9.49
CA LYS A 55 -3.43 10.18 -10.68
C LYS A 55 -3.04 11.64 -10.93
N SER A 56 -3.77 12.63 -10.41
CA SER A 56 -3.41 14.04 -10.54
C SER A 56 -2.33 14.50 -9.54
N LEU A 57 -1.95 13.66 -8.58
CA LEU A 57 -0.97 14.02 -7.57
C LEU A 57 0.44 14.00 -8.18
N ARG A 58 1.19 15.07 -7.96
CA ARG A 58 2.55 15.30 -8.46
C ARG A 58 3.35 16.03 -7.39
N SER A 59 4.66 15.82 -7.40
CA SER A 59 5.57 16.67 -6.62
C SER A 59 5.65 18.06 -7.26
N LEU A 60 5.95 19.08 -6.47
CA LEU A 60 6.10 20.46 -6.98
C LEU A 60 7.22 20.57 -8.02
N ASN A 61 8.33 19.84 -7.80
CA ASN A 61 9.49 19.77 -8.68
C ASN A 61 9.99 21.13 -9.21
N SER A 62 10.20 22.06 -8.29
CA SER A 62 10.72 23.40 -8.59
C SER A 62 12.23 23.47 -8.31
N ARG A 63 12.86 24.62 -8.61
CA ARG A 63 14.28 24.84 -8.28
C ARG A 63 14.55 24.82 -6.77
N GLU A 64 13.60 25.30 -5.97
CA GLU A 64 13.69 25.33 -4.51
C GLU A 64 13.31 23.99 -3.89
N TYR A 65 12.31 23.30 -4.47
CA TYR A 65 11.81 22.00 -4.01
C TYR A 65 11.90 20.95 -5.13
N PRO A 66 13.11 20.48 -5.47
CA PRO A 66 13.31 19.52 -6.56
C PRO A 66 12.85 18.12 -6.19
N ALA A 67 12.19 17.42 -7.12
CA ALA A 67 11.85 16.01 -6.96
C ALA A 67 13.07 15.15 -7.32
N LYS A 68 13.81 14.67 -6.31
CA LYS A 68 15.02 13.86 -6.49
C LYS A 68 14.70 12.37 -6.68
N VAL A 69 14.00 12.05 -7.76
CA VAL A 69 13.58 10.67 -8.06
C VAL A 69 14.79 9.80 -8.41
N PRO A 70 14.98 8.63 -7.76
CA PRO A 70 16.02 7.70 -8.16
C PRO A 70 15.79 7.20 -9.60
N THR A 71 16.73 7.48 -10.50
CA THR A 71 16.65 7.06 -11.91
C THR A 71 17.25 5.68 -12.13
N THR A 72 18.29 5.33 -11.38
CA THR A 72 18.87 4.00 -11.27
C THR A 72 18.17 3.19 -10.18
N VAL A 73 18.28 1.86 -10.26
CA VAL A 73 17.68 0.93 -9.30
C VAL A 73 18.71 -0.16 -8.98
N ASP A 74 19.17 -0.19 -7.74
CA ASP A 74 20.08 -1.21 -7.23
C ASP A 74 19.29 -2.47 -6.81
N HIS A 75 18.13 -2.28 -6.19
CA HIS A 75 17.23 -3.35 -5.77
C HIS A 75 15.84 -3.17 -6.35
N SER A 76 15.39 -4.13 -7.17
CA SER A 76 14.02 -4.17 -7.68
C SER A 76 13.26 -5.31 -7.00
N LEU A 77 12.32 -4.96 -6.12
CA LEU A 77 11.51 -5.87 -5.33
C LEU A 77 10.11 -5.98 -5.93
N PHE A 78 9.54 -7.18 -5.89
CA PHE A 78 8.16 -7.45 -6.32
C PHE A 78 7.41 -8.07 -5.14
N PHE A 79 6.49 -7.32 -4.57
CA PHE A 79 5.76 -7.66 -3.35
C PHE A 79 4.29 -7.90 -3.71
N THR A 80 3.86 -9.15 -3.70
CA THR A 80 2.43 -9.46 -3.74
C THR A 80 1.81 -9.14 -2.40
N VAL A 81 0.68 -8.46 -2.40
CA VAL A 81 -0.04 -8.01 -1.19
C VAL A 81 -1.45 -8.54 -1.26
N GLY A 82 -1.90 -9.19 -0.20
CA GLY A 82 -3.28 -9.65 -0.11
C GLY A 82 -3.55 -10.51 1.10
N LEU A 83 -4.73 -11.11 1.08
CA LEU A 83 -5.23 -12.00 2.12
C LEU A 83 -4.91 -13.47 1.79
N GLY A 84 -4.84 -14.28 2.82
CA GLY A 84 -4.70 -15.73 2.79
C GLY A 84 -5.52 -16.39 3.90
N ALA A 85 -5.44 -17.71 3.97
CA ALA A 85 -6.23 -18.53 4.89
C ALA A 85 -5.35 -19.63 5.50
N ASN A 86 -5.06 -19.53 6.79
CA ASN A 86 -4.26 -20.52 7.51
C ASN A 86 -5.16 -21.44 8.36
N PRO A 87 -4.80 -22.72 8.52
CA PRO A 87 -5.50 -23.61 9.44
C PRO A 87 -5.51 -23.06 10.87
N CYS A 88 -6.66 -23.12 11.53
CA CYS A 88 -6.85 -22.69 12.91
C CYS A 88 -7.89 -23.58 13.61
N PRO A 89 -7.47 -24.64 14.33
CA PRO A 89 -8.40 -25.58 14.97
C PRO A 89 -9.36 -24.94 15.99
N SER A 90 -8.95 -23.84 16.63
CA SER A 90 -9.76 -23.11 17.61
C SER A 90 -10.68 -22.05 16.99
N CYS A 91 -10.56 -21.78 15.69
CA CYS A 91 -11.34 -20.76 15.01
C CYS A 91 -12.68 -21.35 14.52
N ASN A 92 -13.70 -20.49 14.40
CA ASN A 92 -14.93 -20.87 13.72
C ASN A 92 -14.61 -21.26 12.26
N ASN A 93 -15.13 -22.40 11.79
CA ASN A 93 -14.81 -23.02 10.50
C ASN A 93 -13.37 -23.54 10.32
N GLY A 94 -12.56 -23.64 11.39
CA GLY A 94 -11.24 -24.28 11.33
C GLY A 94 -10.15 -23.50 10.57
N ILE A 95 -10.43 -22.26 10.17
CA ILE A 95 -9.56 -21.41 9.36
C ILE A 95 -9.47 -20.02 9.99
N ARG A 96 -8.29 -19.41 9.91
CA ARG A 96 -8.03 -18.00 10.23
C ARG A 96 -7.64 -17.26 8.96
N LEU A 97 -8.34 -16.17 8.67
CA LEU A 97 -7.89 -15.22 7.65
C LEU A 97 -6.62 -14.53 8.12
N VAL A 98 -5.64 -14.44 7.22
CA VAL A 98 -4.36 -13.78 7.44
C VAL A 98 -4.10 -12.80 6.31
N ALA A 99 -3.24 -11.81 6.55
CA ALA A 99 -2.69 -10.97 5.50
C ALA A 99 -1.19 -11.24 5.39
N GLY A 100 -0.63 -10.99 4.22
CA GLY A 100 0.79 -11.19 4.00
C GLY A 100 1.34 -10.48 2.78
N ILE A 101 2.66 -10.44 2.73
CA ILE A 101 3.43 -9.96 1.57
C ILE A 101 4.29 -11.12 1.06
N ASN A 102 4.27 -11.39 -0.24
CA ASN A 102 5.00 -12.51 -0.85
C ASN A 102 4.75 -13.87 -0.16
N ASN A 103 3.49 -14.13 0.21
CA ASN A 103 3.04 -15.34 0.90
C ASN A 103 3.62 -15.53 2.32
N VAL A 104 4.10 -14.45 2.95
CA VAL A 104 4.56 -14.44 4.35
C VAL A 104 3.62 -13.58 5.19
N THR A 105 3.00 -14.19 6.20
CA THR A 105 2.25 -13.48 7.24
C THR A 105 3.21 -13.13 8.39
N PHE A 106 3.43 -11.83 8.58
CA PHE A 106 4.39 -11.33 9.55
C PHE A 106 3.90 -11.57 10.97
N THR A 107 4.76 -12.15 11.82
CA THR A 107 4.49 -12.27 13.25
C THR A 107 5.38 -11.33 14.02
N MET A 108 4.76 -10.52 14.90
CA MET A 108 5.51 -9.62 15.76
C MET A 108 6.26 -10.43 16.83
N PRO A 109 7.60 -10.31 16.91
CA PRO A 109 8.37 -10.96 17.96
C PRO A 109 8.18 -10.24 19.32
N GLU A 110 8.47 -10.93 20.41
CA GLU A 110 8.47 -10.34 21.76
C GLU A 110 9.65 -9.37 21.97
N THR A 111 10.79 -9.68 21.35
CA THR A 111 11.97 -8.80 21.36
C THR A 111 11.91 -7.86 20.15
N ALA A 112 12.07 -6.55 20.37
CA ALA A 112 12.07 -5.56 19.30
C ALA A 112 13.15 -5.87 18.25
N LEU A 113 12.83 -5.69 16.96
CA LEU A 113 13.75 -5.99 15.85
C LEU A 113 15.05 -5.18 15.93
N LEU A 114 14.95 -3.88 16.24
CA LEU A 114 16.11 -3.03 16.44
C LEU A 114 17.00 -3.51 17.59
N GLN A 115 16.39 -3.91 18.71
CA GLN A 115 17.11 -4.45 19.87
C GLN A 115 17.83 -5.75 19.49
N ALA A 116 17.14 -6.67 18.81
CA ALA A 116 17.73 -7.93 18.37
C ALA A 116 18.89 -7.70 17.39
N HIS A 117 18.75 -6.75 16.46
CA HIS A 117 19.82 -6.36 15.55
C HIS A 117 21.02 -5.75 16.29
N TYR A 118 20.78 -4.76 17.16
CA TYR A 118 21.83 -4.00 17.83
C TYR A 118 22.64 -4.84 18.81
N PHE A 119 21.98 -5.72 19.57
CA PHE A 119 22.63 -6.60 20.55
C PHE A 119 22.95 -8.00 20.00
N ASN A 120 22.77 -8.22 18.69
CA ASN A 120 23.01 -9.50 18.01
C ASN A 120 22.29 -10.70 18.69
N ILE A 121 21.02 -10.49 19.06
CA ILE A 121 20.19 -11.52 19.68
C ILE A 121 19.72 -12.49 18.58
N SER A 122 20.17 -13.73 18.66
CA SER A 122 19.82 -14.80 17.71
C SER A 122 18.34 -15.21 17.81
N HIS A 123 17.82 -15.79 16.73
CA HIS A 123 16.49 -16.44 16.66
C HIS A 123 15.27 -15.52 16.85
N VAL A 124 15.43 -14.19 16.76
CA VAL A 124 14.29 -13.25 16.78
C VAL A 124 13.69 -13.04 15.38
N PHE A 125 14.53 -12.97 14.35
CA PHE A 125 14.12 -12.80 12.96
C PHE A 125 15.11 -13.50 12.02
N THR A 126 14.74 -13.59 10.75
CA THR A 126 15.61 -14.05 9.65
C THR A 126 15.68 -12.95 8.58
N ASP A 127 16.81 -12.85 7.87
CA ASP A 127 17.07 -11.83 6.84
C ASP A 127 16.84 -12.35 5.41
N ASP A 128 15.93 -13.32 5.27
CA ASP A 128 15.62 -14.03 4.04
C ASP A 128 14.21 -13.71 3.51
N PHE A 129 13.67 -12.52 3.80
CA PHE A 129 12.40 -12.12 3.19
C PHE A 129 12.51 -12.15 1.66
N PRO A 130 11.58 -12.78 0.94
CA PRO A 130 11.73 -12.98 -0.49
C PRO A 130 11.58 -11.66 -1.27
N ALA A 131 12.57 -11.34 -2.11
CA ALA A 131 12.55 -10.17 -3.00
C ALA A 131 11.40 -10.21 -4.04
N LYS A 132 10.91 -11.40 -4.36
CA LYS A 132 9.82 -11.67 -5.32
C LYS A 132 9.02 -12.89 -4.88
N PRO A 133 7.74 -13.04 -5.27
CA PRO A 133 6.96 -14.23 -4.95
C PRO A 133 7.60 -15.49 -5.54
N SER A 134 7.68 -16.56 -4.75
CA SER A 134 8.32 -17.83 -5.16
C SER A 134 7.55 -18.55 -6.27
N ASN A 135 6.22 -18.46 -6.26
CA ASN A 135 5.33 -19.07 -7.25
C ASN A 135 4.51 -17.97 -7.92
N PRO A 136 4.95 -17.45 -9.08
CA PRO A 136 4.17 -16.49 -9.84
C PRO A 136 2.90 -17.13 -10.42
N TYR A 137 1.80 -16.38 -10.39
CA TYR A 137 0.52 -16.78 -10.98
C TYR A 137 -0.16 -15.51 -11.51
N ASN A 138 -1.35 -15.67 -12.09
CA ASN A 138 -2.17 -14.53 -12.46
C ASN A 138 -2.79 -13.90 -11.19
N TYR A 139 -2.09 -12.92 -10.61
CA TYR A 139 -2.42 -12.36 -9.30
C TYR A 139 -3.82 -11.74 -9.23
N THR A 140 -4.30 -11.17 -10.33
CA THR A 140 -5.58 -10.44 -10.37
C THR A 140 -6.73 -11.23 -10.99
N ALA A 141 -6.51 -12.46 -11.45
CA ALA A 141 -7.60 -13.32 -11.93
C ALA A 141 -8.35 -13.97 -10.76
N PRO A 142 -9.63 -14.37 -10.96
CA PRO A 142 -10.32 -15.26 -10.03
C PRO A 142 -9.47 -16.49 -9.75
N VAL A 143 -9.39 -16.88 -8.48
CA VAL A 143 -8.47 -17.93 -8.02
C VAL A 143 -8.83 -19.26 -8.66
N ASP A 144 -7.84 -19.81 -9.35
CA ASP A 144 -7.83 -21.23 -9.72
C ASP A 144 -7.73 -22.04 -8.41
N GLN A 145 -8.63 -23.00 -8.22
CA GLN A 145 -8.69 -23.86 -7.03
C GLN A 145 -7.38 -24.63 -6.75
N SER A 146 -6.45 -24.67 -7.72
CA SER A 146 -5.10 -25.23 -7.56
C SER A 146 -4.13 -24.36 -6.74
N VAL A 147 -4.45 -23.09 -6.46
CA VAL A 147 -3.55 -22.19 -5.73
C VAL A 147 -3.81 -22.27 -4.22
N ASN A 148 -2.78 -22.66 -3.45
CA ASN A 148 -2.87 -22.72 -1.99
C ASN A 148 -2.93 -21.30 -1.40
N ALA A 149 -4.04 -20.98 -0.72
CA ALA A 149 -4.23 -19.71 -0.02
C ALA A 149 -3.53 -19.64 1.35
N ALA A 150 -2.91 -20.72 1.82
CA ALA A 150 -2.16 -20.73 3.06
C ALA A 150 -0.82 -20.00 2.91
N MET A 151 -0.52 -19.14 3.88
CA MET A 151 0.69 -18.34 3.97
C MET A 151 1.64 -18.88 5.02
N MET A 152 2.95 -18.70 4.77
CA MET A 152 3.99 -18.99 5.74
C MET A 152 3.97 -17.96 6.87
N THR A 153 3.95 -18.40 8.11
CA THR A 153 4.07 -17.52 9.28
C THR A 153 5.53 -17.30 9.64
N GLY A 154 5.96 -16.06 9.85
CA GLY A 154 7.30 -15.80 10.37
C GLY A 154 7.68 -14.33 10.47
N THR A 155 8.82 -14.08 11.11
CA THR A 155 9.44 -12.75 11.25
C THR A 155 10.64 -12.69 10.30
N LYS A 156 10.37 -12.30 9.05
CA LYS A 156 11.36 -12.23 7.96
C LYS A 156 11.57 -10.78 7.54
N LEU A 157 12.83 -10.38 7.41
CA LEU A 157 13.24 -9.02 7.03
C LEU A 157 13.99 -9.03 5.69
N TYR A 158 13.92 -7.92 4.95
CA TYR A 158 14.74 -7.68 3.77
C TYR A 158 15.79 -6.62 4.11
N ARG A 159 17.08 -6.99 4.10
CA ARG A 159 18.17 -6.07 4.40
C ARG A 159 18.58 -5.29 3.15
N LEU A 160 18.76 -3.98 3.31
CA LEU A 160 19.22 -3.08 2.27
C LEU A 160 20.53 -2.42 2.70
N PRO A 161 21.54 -2.32 1.81
CA PRO A 161 22.70 -1.48 2.06
C PRO A 161 22.29 -0.02 2.20
N TYR A 162 23.00 0.71 3.07
CA TYR A 162 22.84 2.17 3.17
C TYR A 162 23.06 2.83 1.80
N ASN A 163 22.20 3.78 1.47
CA ASN A 163 22.20 4.56 0.23
C ASN A 163 21.86 3.77 -1.04
N ALA A 164 21.36 2.53 -0.92
CA ALA A 164 20.86 1.79 -2.07
C ALA A 164 19.59 2.43 -2.64
N THR A 165 19.48 2.48 -3.96
CA THR A 165 18.26 2.89 -4.68
C THR A 165 17.32 1.70 -4.82
N VAL A 166 16.10 1.84 -4.30
CA VAL A 166 15.14 0.73 -4.19
C VAL A 166 13.90 1.04 -5.00
N GLN A 167 13.47 0.05 -5.79
CA GLN A 167 12.15 0.02 -6.42
C GLN A 167 11.34 -1.10 -5.80
N ILE A 168 10.10 -0.80 -5.39
CA ILE A 168 9.13 -1.81 -4.94
C ILE A 168 7.93 -1.76 -5.86
N ILE A 169 7.61 -2.91 -6.46
CA ILE A 169 6.34 -3.14 -7.13
C ILE A 169 5.41 -3.82 -6.14
N LEU A 170 4.38 -3.11 -5.71
CA LEU A 170 3.30 -3.64 -4.86
C LEU A 170 2.20 -4.15 -5.77
N GLN A 171 1.97 -5.46 -5.78
CA GLN A 171 0.98 -6.14 -6.62
C GLN A 171 -0.16 -6.66 -5.75
N ASN A 172 -1.37 -6.11 -5.89
CA ASN A 172 -2.53 -6.68 -5.23
C ASN A 172 -2.87 -8.06 -5.81
N THR A 173 -3.34 -8.96 -4.96
CA THR A 173 -3.80 -10.30 -5.36
C THR A 173 -5.28 -10.48 -5.07
N ALA A 174 -5.96 -11.29 -5.88
CA ALA A 174 -7.35 -11.69 -5.68
C ALA A 174 -7.48 -13.04 -4.94
N MET A 175 -6.46 -13.46 -4.16
CA MET A 175 -6.36 -14.80 -3.54
C MET A 175 -7.57 -15.17 -2.65
N ILE A 176 -8.10 -14.21 -1.91
CA ILE A 176 -9.37 -14.38 -1.18
C ILE A 176 -10.35 -13.34 -1.70
N LEU A 177 -9.89 -12.09 -1.75
CA LEU A 177 -10.60 -10.97 -2.32
C LEU A 177 -9.59 -9.95 -2.85
N SER A 178 -9.97 -9.26 -3.91
CA SER A 178 -9.24 -8.11 -4.43
C SER A 178 -9.65 -6.87 -3.65
N GLU A 179 -8.71 -6.25 -2.95
CA GLU A 179 -8.92 -5.09 -2.08
C GLU A 179 -7.87 -4.01 -2.32
N ASN A 180 -8.21 -2.77 -2.01
CA ASN A 180 -7.24 -1.69 -1.99
C ASN A 180 -6.52 -1.64 -0.64
N HIS A 181 -5.19 -1.69 -0.69
CA HIS A 181 -4.35 -1.69 0.50
C HIS A 181 -3.54 -0.40 0.58
N PRO A 182 -3.72 0.43 1.62
CA PRO A 182 -2.79 1.51 1.90
C PRO A 182 -1.48 0.92 2.44
N PHE A 183 -0.43 0.98 1.63
CA PHE A 183 0.92 0.59 2.02
C PHE A 183 1.66 1.79 2.59
N HIS A 184 2.15 1.67 3.81
CA HIS A 184 2.94 2.68 4.51
C HIS A 184 4.38 2.17 4.74
N LEU A 185 5.37 3.04 4.55
CA LEU A 185 6.78 2.74 4.82
C LEU A 185 7.29 3.68 5.93
N HIS A 186 7.72 3.09 7.03
CA HIS A 186 8.35 3.85 8.12
C HIS A 186 9.75 4.32 7.70
N GLY A 187 10.20 5.46 8.24
CA GLY A 187 11.55 5.98 8.05
C GLY A 187 11.81 6.65 6.71
N PHE A 188 10.89 6.55 5.75
CA PHE A 188 11.07 7.06 4.39
C PHE A 188 9.78 7.69 3.84
N ASN A 189 9.94 8.77 3.08
CA ASN A 189 9.04 9.02 1.97
C ASN A 189 9.57 8.30 0.72
N PHE A 190 8.68 8.06 -0.24
CA PHE A 190 8.98 7.46 -1.52
C PHE A 190 8.22 8.16 -2.64
N PHE A 191 8.71 7.99 -3.87
CA PHE A 191 8.07 8.49 -5.07
C PHE A 191 7.16 7.42 -5.67
N GLU A 192 5.86 7.73 -5.86
CA GLU A 192 4.94 6.89 -6.64
C GLU A 192 5.20 7.10 -8.14
N VAL A 193 6.04 6.24 -8.73
CA VAL A 193 6.48 6.37 -10.12
C VAL A 193 5.49 5.77 -11.12
N GLY A 194 4.60 4.89 -10.68
CA GLY A 194 3.59 4.31 -11.57
C GLY A 194 2.50 3.55 -10.82
N ARG A 195 1.36 3.37 -11.48
CA ARG A 195 0.30 2.46 -11.03
C ARG A 195 -0.50 1.94 -12.20
N GLY A 196 -1.12 0.78 -12.04
CA GLY A 196 -1.95 0.16 -13.06
C GLY A 196 -2.99 -0.80 -12.47
N LEU A 197 -3.86 -1.29 -13.35
CA LEU A 197 -4.77 -2.40 -13.06
C LEU A 197 -4.25 -3.67 -13.74
N GLY A 198 -4.63 -4.83 -13.21
CA GLY A 198 -4.12 -6.14 -13.63
C GLY A 198 -2.76 -6.47 -13.02
N ASN A 199 -2.07 -7.43 -13.62
CA ASN A 199 -0.71 -7.79 -13.23
C ASN A 199 0.30 -6.80 -13.81
N PHE A 200 1.28 -6.40 -13.01
CA PHE A 200 2.41 -5.61 -13.47
C PHE A 200 3.17 -6.32 -14.58
N ASN A 201 3.42 -5.61 -15.68
CA ASN A 201 4.21 -6.07 -16.80
C ASN A 201 5.59 -5.38 -16.79
N PRO A 202 6.68 -6.09 -16.45
CA PRO A 202 8.02 -5.51 -16.33
C PRO A 202 8.59 -4.97 -17.65
N GLU A 203 8.08 -5.37 -18.80
CA GLU A 203 8.55 -4.93 -20.12
C GLU A 203 7.81 -3.70 -20.66
N LYS A 204 6.58 -3.46 -20.17
CA LYS A 204 5.67 -2.44 -20.70
C LYS A 204 5.42 -1.31 -19.72
N ASP A 205 5.15 -1.63 -18.46
CA ASP A 205 4.71 -0.65 -17.48
C ASP A 205 5.80 0.34 -17.05
N PRO A 206 7.07 -0.05 -16.88
CA PRO A 206 8.15 0.90 -16.58
C PRO A 206 8.33 2.01 -17.62
N LYS A 207 7.98 1.75 -18.88
CA LYS A 207 8.03 2.75 -19.98
C LYS A 207 7.05 3.91 -19.78
N ARG A 208 6.07 3.74 -18.89
CA ARG A 208 5.04 4.71 -18.55
C ARG A 208 5.25 5.35 -17.17
N PHE A 209 6.35 5.03 -16.50
CA PHE A 209 6.65 5.62 -15.20
C PHE A 209 6.85 7.13 -15.32
N ASN A 210 6.31 7.85 -14.35
CA ASN A 210 6.66 9.23 -14.14
C ASN A 210 7.97 9.30 -13.35
N LEU A 211 9.06 9.60 -14.04
CA LEU A 211 10.38 9.82 -13.44
C LEU A 211 10.79 11.29 -13.42
N VAL A 212 9.85 12.20 -13.67
CA VAL A 212 10.08 13.65 -13.73
C VAL A 212 9.58 14.31 -12.44
N ASP A 213 8.29 14.17 -12.14
CA ASP A 213 7.63 14.80 -10.99
C ASP A 213 6.63 13.87 -10.25
N PRO A 214 6.95 12.57 -10.04
CA PRO A 214 6.08 11.67 -9.29
C PRO A 214 5.83 12.21 -7.89
N VAL A 215 4.65 11.95 -7.34
CA VAL A 215 4.30 12.41 -6.00
C VAL A 215 5.16 11.70 -4.95
N GLU A 216 5.75 12.49 -4.06
CA GLU A 216 6.45 12.01 -2.87
C GLU A 216 5.47 11.87 -1.70
N ARG A 217 5.51 10.73 -1.00
CA ARG A 217 4.61 10.39 0.12
C ARG A 217 5.15 9.21 0.92
N ASN A 218 4.59 8.96 2.10
CA ASN A 218 4.93 7.80 2.92
C ASN A 218 3.85 6.70 2.89
N THR A 219 2.67 6.98 2.32
CA THR A 219 1.55 6.03 2.25
C THR A 219 0.95 6.07 0.86
N VAL A 220 0.73 4.91 0.24
CA VAL A 220 0.14 4.80 -1.10
C VAL A 220 -0.85 3.64 -1.18
N GLY A 221 -1.96 3.87 -1.87
CA GLY A 221 -2.94 2.81 -2.14
C GLY A 221 -2.46 1.90 -3.27
N VAL A 222 -2.39 0.60 -3.00
CA VAL A 222 -2.31 -0.45 -4.03
C VAL A 222 -3.74 -0.71 -4.51
N PRO A 223 -4.10 -0.41 -5.77
CA PRO A 223 -5.48 -0.59 -6.24
C PRO A 223 -5.94 -2.05 -6.09
N ALA A 224 -7.23 -2.23 -5.77
CA ALA A 224 -7.89 -3.52 -5.91
C ALA A 224 -7.68 -4.06 -7.33
N GLY A 225 -7.08 -5.25 -7.43
CA GLY A 225 -6.81 -5.92 -8.69
C GLY A 225 -5.79 -5.18 -9.55
N GLY A 226 -4.85 -4.46 -8.93
CA GLY A 226 -3.84 -3.67 -9.62
C GLY A 226 -2.49 -3.67 -8.94
N TRP A 227 -1.66 -2.71 -9.33
CA TRP A 227 -0.30 -2.56 -8.82
C TRP A 227 0.09 -1.09 -8.68
N THR A 228 1.06 -0.84 -7.79
CA THR A 228 1.70 0.46 -7.59
C THR A 228 3.21 0.26 -7.53
N ALA A 229 3.97 1.11 -8.23
CA ALA A 229 5.42 1.12 -8.23
C ALA A 229 5.93 2.34 -7.46
N ILE A 230 6.80 2.11 -6.48
CA ILE A 230 7.44 3.17 -5.69
C ILE A 230 8.97 3.11 -5.78
N ARG A 231 9.62 4.26 -5.64
CA ARG A 231 11.09 4.36 -5.54
C ARG A 231 11.53 5.22 -4.36
N PHE A 232 12.59 4.82 -3.68
CA PHE A 232 13.24 5.60 -2.62
C PHE A 232 14.73 5.24 -2.52
N ILE A 233 15.45 6.01 -1.71
CA ILE A 233 16.85 5.73 -1.35
C ILE A 233 16.86 5.24 0.09
N ALA A 234 17.52 4.12 0.37
CA ALA A 234 17.65 3.56 1.71
C ALA A 234 18.74 4.30 2.52
N ASP A 235 18.57 5.61 2.74
CA ASP A 235 19.53 6.53 3.37
C ASP A 235 19.24 6.82 4.86
N ASN A 236 18.36 6.04 5.49
CA ASN A 236 18.03 6.14 6.92
C ASN A 236 18.37 4.81 7.63
N PRO A 237 19.50 4.71 8.35
CA PRO A 237 19.90 3.49 9.06
C PRO A 237 18.92 3.16 10.20
N GLY A 238 18.34 1.96 10.17
CA GLY A 238 17.40 1.50 11.18
C GLY A 238 16.76 0.17 10.82
N THR A 239 15.70 -0.18 11.55
CA THR A 239 14.82 -1.32 11.27
C THR A 239 13.38 -0.87 11.18
#